data_AF-A0A127ERQ8-F1
#
_entry.id   AF-A0A127ERQ8-F1
#
_cell.length_a   1.000
_cell.length_b   1.000
_cell.length_c   1.000
_cell.angle_alpha   90.00
_cell.angle_beta   90.00
_cell.angle_gamma   90.00
#
_symmetry.space_group_name_H-M   'P 1'
#
loop_
_entity.id
_entity.type
_entity.pdbx_description
1 polymer ?
#
loop_
_entity_poly.entity_id
_entity_poly.type
_entity_poly.pdbx_seq_one_letter_code
_entity_poly.pdbx_strand_id
1 'polypeptide(L)'
;MAKSHYLETDRLANVIAALQTMAVADRPSATLNRWVAELEASEELTSDQLDQSPIKFAERKKWQAVFEQHPEFFKTYTLRGEPRVLLRWRFSESIKREAKEGANGKASAEKPEGDAASSPLNADQIQVLINTAIEMHAKEVASERAPDHFRPLLMAIIGAALGTVAGGLIIVLLGLLQSGPAHRLFD
;
A
#
# COMPACT_ATOMS: atom_id res chain seq x y z
N MET A 1 -12.10 10.59 -8.26
CA MET A 1 -11.14 9.51 -7.90
C MET A 1 -11.51 9.03 -6.51
N ALA A 2 -11.61 7.73 -6.28
CA ALA A 2 -11.86 7.21 -4.93
C ALA A 2 -10.65 7.56 -4.04
N LYS A 3 -10.90 8.03 -2.82
CA LYS A 3 -9.83 8.34 -1.86
C LYS A 3 -9.12 7.04 -1.49
N SER A 4 -7.79 7.05 -1.54
CA SER A 4 -6.98 5.88 -1.21
C SER A 4 -7.13 5.53 0.27
N HIS A 5 -7.40 4.25 0.57
CA HIS A 5 -7.57 3.78 1.95
C HIS A 5 -6.31 3.98 2.79
N TYR A 6 -5.13 3.98 2.15
CA TYR A 6 -3.85 4.26 2.82
C TYR A 6 -3.80 5.63 3.49
N LEU A 7 -4.64 6.59 3.07
CA LEU A 7 -4.63 7.98 3.52
C LEU A 7 -5.65 8.25 4.62
N GLU A 8 -6.31 7.20 5.12
CA GLU A 8 -7.14 7.28 6.31
C GLU A 8 -6.27 7.44 7.57
N THR A 9 -6.79 8.17 8.56
CA THR A 9 -6.08 8.42 9.83
C THR A 9 -5.70 7.10 10.49
N ASP A 10 -4.47 7.02 10.99
CA ASP A 10 -3.88 5.85 11.65
C ASP A 10 -3.86 4.55 10.80
N ARG A 11 -4.16 4.62 9.50
CA ARG A 11 -4.24 3.41 8.67
C ARG A 11 -2.92 2.66 8.62
N LEU A 12 -1.82 3.36 8.36
CA LEU A 12 -0.49 2.75 8.32
C LEU A 12 -0.13 2.13 9.67
N ALA A 13 -0.40 2.81 10.79
CA ALA A 13 -0.14 2.30 12.12
C ALA A 13 -0.93 1.01 12.40
N ASN A 14 -2.22 0.99 12.04
CA ASN A 14 -3.05 -0.21 12.17
C ASN A 14 -2.54 -1.37 11.31
N VAL A 15 -2.13 -1.11 10.06
CA VAL A 15 -1.55 -2.15 9.19
C VAL A 15 -0.26 -2.71 9.79
N ILE A 16 0.64 -1.86 10.29
CA ILE A 16 1.90 -2.28 10.92
C ILE A 16 1.62 -3.11 12.18
N ALA A 17 0.69 -2.69 13.04
CA ALA A 17 0.31 -3.42 14.24
C ALA A 17 -0.25 -4.82 13.90
N ALA A 18 -1.11 -4.90 12.88
CA ALA A 18 -1.63 -6.17 12.37
C ALA A 18 -0.52 -7.07 11.81
N LEU A 19 0.41 -6.52 11.02
CA LEU A 19 1.55 -7.25 10.49
C LEU A 19 2.42 -7.83 11.61
N GLN A 20 2.79 -7.02 12.60
CA GLN A 20 3.61 -7.45 13.72
C GLN A 20 2.93 -8.57 14.52
N THR A 21 1.67 -8.36 14.92
CA THR A 21 0.91 -9.32 15.72
C THR A 21 0.71 -10.64 14.98
N MET A 22 0.25 -10.60 13.74
CA MET A 22 -0.03 -11.82 12.96
C MET A 22 1.22 -12.55 12.47
N ALA A 23 2.34 -11.84 12.35
CA ALA A 23 3.60 -12.43 11.91
C ALA A 23 4.28 -13.25 13.02
N VAL A 24 4.19 -12.80 14.27
CA VAL A 24 4.80 -13.50 15.43
C VAL A 24 3.90 -14.59 16.00
N ALA A 25 2.60 -14.56 15.70
CA ALA A 25 1.65 -15.55 16.20
C ALA A 25 2.00 -16.98 15.72
N ASP A 26 1.81 -17.97 16.59
CA ASP A 26 2.04 -19.38 16.26
C ASP A 26 1.06 -19.93 15.22
N ARG A 27 0.01 -19.18 14.90
CA ARG A 27 -1.05 -19.61 13.97
C ARG A 27 -1.00 -18.81 12.67
N PRO A 28 -1.08 -19.46 11.49
CA PRO A 28 -1.11 -18.75 10.21
C PRO A 28 -2.47 -18.08 9.95
N SER A 29 -3.54 -18.54 10.61
CA SER A 29 -4.90 -18.03 10.45
C SER A 29 -5.69 -18.08 11.77
N ALA A 30 -6.64 -17.16 11.94
CA ALA A 30 -7.57 -17.16 13.06
C ALA A 30 -8.92 -16.52 12.69
N THR A 31 -9.90 -16.60 13.58
CA THR A 31 -11.16 -15.86 13.45
C THR A 31 -10.89 -14.36 13.57
N LEU A 32 -11.72 -13.55 12.91
CA LEU A 32 -11.64 -12.08 13.01
C LEU A 32 -11.66 -11.63 14.48
N ASN A 33 -12.52 -12.22 15.28
CA ASN A 33 -12.67 -11.89 16.70
C ASN A 33 -11.38 -12.14 17.46
N ARG A 34 -10.73 -13.28 17.21
CA ARG A 34 -9.48 -13.62 17.86
C ARG A 34 -8.38 -12.60 17.56
N TRP A 35 -8.21 -12.24 16.30
CA TRP A 35 -7.23 -11.22 15.93
C TRP A 35 -7.53 -9.86 16.53
N VAL A 36 -8.81 -9.45 16.57
CA VAL A 36 -9.21 -8.21 17.22
C VAL A 36 -8.86 -8.24 18.71
N ALA A 37 -9.12 -9.36 19.37
CA ALA A 37 -8.76 -9.53 20.78
C ALA A 37 -7.24 -9.46 20.99
N GLU A 38 -6.40 -10.04 20.11
CA GLU A 38 -4.93 -9.94 20.23
C GLU A 38 -4.43 -8.51 19.96
N LEU A 39 -5.03 -7.81 18.99
CA LEU A 39 -4.62 -6.47 18.60
C LEU A 39 -5.02 -5.37 19.59
N GLU A 40 -6.10 -5.59 20.35
CA GLU A 40 -6.59 -4.65 21.36
C GLU A 40 -6.22 -5.09 22.79
N ALA A 41 -5.57 -6.27 22.95
CA ALA A 41 -5.11 -6.73 24.25
C ALA A 41 -4.01 -5.81 24.79
N SER A 42 -4.24 -5.25 25.98
CA SER A 42 -3.23 -4.47 26.71
C SER A 42 -2.24 -5.35 27.49
N GLU A 43 -2.58 -6.62 27.72
CA GLU A 43 -1.78 -7.62 28.42
C GLU A 43 -1.77 -8.93 27.62
N GLU A 44 -0.72 -9.74 27.77
CA GLU A 44 -0.60 -11.04 27.09
C GLU A 44 -1.66 -12.01 27.62
N LEU A 45 -2.76 -12.15 26.87
CA LEU A 45 -3.86 -13.04 27.22
C LEU A 45 -3.56 -14.46 26.76
N THR A 46 -3.91 -15.45 27.59
CA THR A 46 -3.87 -16.86 27.19
C THR A 46 -4.90 -17.14 26.09
N SER A 47 -4.67 -18.21 25.31
CA SER A 47 -5.53 -18.60 24.19
C SER A 47 -7.01 -18.77 24.58
N ASP A 48 -7.31 -19.19 25.82
CA ASP A 48 -8.66 -19.41 26.32
C ASP A 48 -9.36 -18.10 26.73
N GLN A 49 -8.61 -17.13 27.25
CA GLN A 49 -9.13 -15.82 27.64
C GLN A 49 -9.47 -14.96 26.42
N LEU A 50 -8.72 -15.14 25.34
CA LEU A 50 -8.86 -14.41 24.10
C LEU A 50 -10.21 -14.71 23.40
N ASP A 51 -10.66 -15.95 23.46
CA ASP A 51 -11.95 -16.38 22.89
C ASP A 51 -13.15 -15.90 23.73
N GLN A 52 -12.92 -15.48 24.98
CA GLN A 52 -13.94 -14.99 25.92
C GLN A 52 -13.94 -13.45 26.07
N SER A 53 -12.98 -12.75 25.46
CA SER A 53 -12.82 -11.30 25.63
C SER A 53 -14.00 -10.52 25.01
N PRO A 54 -14.59 -9.54 25.72
CA PRO A 54 -15.66 -8.72 25.18
C PRO A 54 -15.12 -7.73 24.14
N ILE A 55 -15.19 -8.12 22.86
CA ILE A 55 -14.75 -7.27 21.75
C ILE A 55 -15.82 -6.21 21.45
N LYS A 56 -15.43 -4.93 21.44
CA LYS A 56 -16.36 -3.86 21.08
C LYS A 56 -16.68 -3.92 19.58
N PHE A 57 -17.93 -3.62 19.23
CA PHE A 57 -18.35 -3.58 17.82
C PHE A 57 -17.50 -2.62 16.96
N ALA A 58 -17.10 -1.48 17.53
CA ALA A 58 -16.26 -0.49 16.86
C ALA A 58 -14.86 -1.05 16.51
N GLU A 59 -14.22 -1.77 17.44
CA GLU A 59 -12.91 -2.40 17.26
C GLU A 59 -13.00 -3.47 16.17
N ARG A 60 -14.02 -4.34 16.23
CA ARG A 60 -14.26 -5.34 15.19
C ARG A 60 -14.39 -4.72 13.82
N LYS A 61 -15.19 -3.65 13.69
CA LYS A 61 -15.43 -2.96 12.41
C LYS A 61 -14.16 -2.29 11.88
N LYS A 62 -13.38 -1.63 12.76
CA LYS A 62 -12.08 -1.03 12.44
C LYS A 62 -11.15 -2.08 11.82
N TRP A 63 -10.91 -3.19 12.51
CA TRP A 63 -9.98 -4.21 12.07
C TRP A 63 -10.47 -4.99 10.86
N GLN A 64 -11.77 -5.27 10.77
CA GLN A 64 -12.37 -5.83 9.57
C GLN A 64 -12.05 -4.97 8.34
N ALA A 65 -12.22 -3.64 8.46
CA ALA A 65 -11.88 -2.73 7.38
C ALA A 65 -10.38 -2.77 7.05
N VAL A 66 -9.48 -2.82 8.04
CA VAL A 66 -8.02 -3.00 7.80
C VAL A 66 -7.76 -4.24 6.95
N PHE A 67 -8.33 -5.39 7.32
CA PHE A 67 -8.06 -6.65 6.63
C PHE A 67 -8.68 -6.71 5.23
N GLU A 68 -9.84 -6.12 5.03
CA GLU A 68 -10.52 -6.10 3.73
C GLU A 68 -9.91 -5.08 2.76
N GLN A 69 -9.44 -3.93 3.26
CA GLN A 69 -8.86 -2.85 2.44
C GLN A 69 -7.40 -3.09 2.06
N HIS A 70 -6.70 -3.99 2.76
CA HIS A 70 -5.30 -4.32 2.51
C HIS A 70 -5.09 -5.79 2.07
N PRO A 71 -5.68 -6.19 0.92
CA PRO A 71 -5.60 -7.56 0.41
C PRO A 71 -4.19 -7.95 -0.07
N GLU A 72 -3.25 -7.01 -0.16
CA GLU A 72 -1.84 -7.29 -0.42
C GLU A 72 -1.17 -8.03 0.74
N PHE A 73 -1.57 -7.72 1.98
CA PHE A 73 -1.04 -8.32 3.19
C PHE A 73 -1.94 -9.43 3.75
N PHE A 74 -3.26 -9.19 3.74
CA PHE A 74 -4.22 -10.04 4.42
C PHE A 74 -5.10 -10.79 3.43
N LYS A 75 -5.58 -11.97 3.85
CA LYS A 75 -6.64 -12.69 3.15
C LYS A 75 -7.75 -12.98 4.14
N THR A 76 -8.92 -12.44 3.85
CA THR A 76 -10.15 -12.75 4.56
C THR A 76 -10.89 -13.88 3.83
N TYR A 77 -11.50 -14.78 4.59
CA TYR A 77 -12.32 -15.87 4.04
C TYR A 77 -13.31 -16.35 5.10
N THR A 78 -14.37 -17.02 4.68
CA THR A 78 -15.37 -17.57 5.60
C THR A 78 -15.19 -19.08 5.70
N LEU A 79 -15.11 -19.60 6.92
CA LEU A 79 -15.08 -21.03 7.19
C LEU A 79 -16.19 -21.38 8.18
N ARG A 80 -17.09 -22.30 7.81
CA ARG A 80 -18.24 -22.69 8.64
C ARG A 80 -19.11 -21.51 9.11
N GLY A 81 -19.23 -20.47 8.30
CA GLY A 81 -20.00 -19.26 8.62
C GLY A 81 -19.24 -18.22 9.45
N GLU A 82 -17.99 -18.47 9.83
CA GLU A 82 -17.17 -17.54 10.61
C GLU A 82 -16.13 -16.82 9.74
N PRO A 83 -15.99 -15.49 9.84
CA PRO A 83 -14.95 -14.75 9.15
C PRO A 83 -13.58 -15.06 9.78
N ARG A 84 -12.64 -15.47 8.93
CA ARG A 84 -11.25 -15.75 9.27
C ARG A 84 -10.31 -14.86 8.49
N VAL A 85 -9.17 -14.58 9.08
CA VAL A 85 -8.11 -13.76 8.50
C VAL A 85 -6.79 -14.50 8.62
N LEU A 86 -6.00 -14.46 7.56
CA LEU A 86 -4.64 -14.98 7.53
C LEU A 86 -3.69 -13.97 6.92
N LEU A 87 -2.41 -14.08 7.29
CA LEU A 87 -1.32 -13.30 6.68
C LEU A 87 -0.89 -14.00 5.37
N ARG A 88 -1.02 -13.31 4.23
CA ARG A 88 -0.80 -13.88 2.89
C ARG A 88 0.60 -14.42 2.70
N TRP A 89 1.61 -13.73 3.24
CA TRP A 89 3.00 -14.14 3.11
C TRP A 89 3.20 -15.57 3.63
N ARG A 90 2.67 -15.86 4.83
CA ARG A 90 2.75 -17.20 5.46
C ARG A 90 2.06 -18.27 4.63
N PHE A 91 0.91 -17.95 4.03
CA PHE A 91 0.20 -18.86 3.13
C PHE A 91 0.98 -19.13 1.82
N SER A 92 1.71 -18.14 1.31
CA SER A 92 2.53 -18.34 0.11
C SER A 92 3.77 -19.20 0.37
N GLU A 93 4.35 -19.09 1.56
CA GLU A 93 5.50 -19.91 1.98
C GLU A 93 5.09 -21.36 2.22
N SER A 94 3.91 -21.61 2.82
CA SER A 94 3.41 -22.97 3.02
C SER A 94 3.22 -23.71 1.68
N ILE A 95 2.60 -23.07 0.67
CA ILE A 95 2.41 -23.66 -0.66
C ILE A 95 3.76 -23.97 -1.34
N LYS A 96 4.72 -23.03 -1.28
CA LYS A 96 6.04 -23.24 -1.89
C LYS A 96 6.80 -24.40 -1.25
N ARG A 97 6.62 -24.63 0.06
CA ARG A 97 7.24 -25.73 0.78
C ARG A 97 6.62 -27.08 0.40
N GLU A 98 5.29 -27.17 0.38
CA GLU A 98 4.57 -28.36 -0.07
C GLU A 98 4.97 -28.77 -1.49
N ALA A 99 5.12 -27.80 -2.40
CA ALA A 99 5.58 -28.05 -3.76
C ALA A 99 7.03 -28.57 -3.85
N LYS A 100 7.92 -28.13 -2.94
CA LYS A 100 9.32 -28.60 -2.87
C LYS A 100 9.44 -29.98 -2.23
N GLU A 101 8.63 -30.26 -1.20
CA GLU A 101 8.59 -31.56 -0.53
C GLU A 101 7.96 -32.64 -1.44
N GLY A 102 6.94 -32.28 -2.25
CA GLY A 102 6.35 -33.17 -3.23
C GLY A 102 7.23 -33.51 -4.45
N ALA A 103 8.23 -32.68 -4.76
CA ALA A 103 9.14 -32.90 -5.89
C ALA A 103 10.33 -33.82 -5.54
N ASN A 104 10.62 -34.01 -4.26
CA ASN A 104 11.75 -34.82 -3.78
C ASN A 104 11.25 -36.17 -3.24
N GLY A 105 10.58 -36.95 -4.09
CA GLY A 105 9.92 -38.19 -3.68
C GLY A 105 10.90 -39.30 -3.28
N LYS A 106 11.00 -39.60 -1.97
CA LYS A 106 11.17 -40.94 -1.40
C LYS A 106 10.54 -41.02 0.00
N ALA A 107 9.92 -42.16 0.25
CA ALA A 107 9.11 -42.53 1.39
C ALA A 107 9.75 -42.25 2.77
N SER A 108 8.99 -41.59 3.64
CA SER A 108 8.84 -42.05 5.02
C SER A 108 7.35 -42.12 5.32
N ALA A 109 6.86 -43.32 5.65
CA ALA A 109 5.52 -43.54 6.19
C ALA A 109 5.46 -43.16 7.68
N GLU A 110 6.08 -42.04 8.04
CA GLU A 110 5.78 -41.29 9.24
C GLU A 110 5.07 -40.04 8.78
N LYS A 111 3.75 -40.05 8.98
CA LYS A 111 2.92 -38.85 8.95
C LYS A 111 3.66 -37.77 9.76
N PRO A 112 4.10 -36.64 9.17
CA PRO A 112 4.57 -35.54 9.98
C PRO A 112 3.32 -34.94 10.62
N GLU A 113 2.94 -35.48 11.77
CA GLU A 113 2.12 -34.76 12.74
C GLU A 113 2.93 -33.56 13.20
N GLY A 114 2.79 -32.44 12.48
CA GLY A 114 3.53 -31.22 12.79
C GLY A 114 3.40 -30.16 11.71
N ASP A 115 2.29 -29.42 11.72
CA ASP A 115 2.24 -27.95 11.69
C ASP A 115 3.33 -27.17 10.91
N ALA A 116 3.72 -27.60 9.72
CA ALA A 116 4.80 -26.95 8.96
C ALA A 116 4.41 -25.60 8.32
N ALA A 117 3.14 -25.20 8.41
CA ALA A 117 2.61 -23.89 8.01
C ALA A 117 2.55 -22.87 9.18
N SER A 118 2.98 -23.27 10.38
CA SER A 118 2.74 -22.53 11.64
C SER A 118 3.93 -21.70 12.16
N SER A 119 5.11 -21.78 11.54
CA SER A 119 6.26 -21.03 12.07
C SER A 119 6.02 -19.52 11.99
N PRO A 120 6.26 -18.77 13.07
CA PRO A 120 6.33 -17.32 13.04
C PRO A 120 7.30 -16.83 11.97
N LEU A 121 7.02 -15.65 11.39
CA LEU A 121 7.98 -15.01 10.48
C LEU A 121 9.22 -14.56 11.27
N ASN A 122 10.37 -14.64 10.62
CA ASN A 122 11.60 -14.08 11.20
C ASN A 122 11.59 -12.54 11.14
N ALA A 123 12.47 -11.91 11.91
CA ALA A 123 12.55 -10.45 12.00
C ALA A 123 12.76 -9.78 10.63
N ASP A 124 13.57 -10.37 9.75
CA ASP A 124 13.85 -9.83 8.41
C ASP A 124 12.60 -9.84 7.52
N GLN A 125 11.82 -10.92 7.54
CA GLN A 125 10.55 -11.05 6.82
C GLN A 125 9.52 -10.04 7.33
N ILE A 126 9.44 -9.86 8.66
CA ILE A 126 8.57 -8.85 9.27
C ILE A 126 8.97 -7.45 8.80
N GLN A 127 10.27 -7.14 8.80
CA GLN A 127 10.79 -5.85 8.35
C GLN A 127 10.48 -5.58 6.88
N VAL A 128 10.58 -6.59 6.00
CA VAL A 128 10.21 -6.47 4.59
C VAL A 128 8.74 -6.10 4.44
N LEU A 129 7.83 -6.73 5.20
CA LEU A 129 6.41 -6.42 5.16
C LEU A 129 6.12 -4.99 5.65
N ILE A 130 6.75 -4.58 6.74
CA ILE A 130 6.60 -3.23 7.29
C ILE A 130 7.12 -2.18 6.30
N ASN A 131 8.31 -2.39 5.72
CA ASN A 131 8.88 -1.49 4.72
C ASN A 131 7.97 -1.38 3.49
N THR A 132 7.41 -2.51 3.04
CA THR A 132 6.44 -2.52 1.93
C THR A 132 5.20 -1.68 2.28
N ALA A 133 4.66 -1.82 3.48
CA ALA A 133 3.51 -1.03 3.92
C ALA A 133 3.82 0.48 3.97
N ILE A 134 5.02 0.85 4.45
CA ILE A 134 5.50 2.24 4.47
C ILE A 134 5.66 2.78 3.05
N GLU A 135 6.28 2.03 2.14
CA GLU A 135 6.47 2.43 0.75
C GLU A 135 5.14 2.64 0.02
N MET A 136 4.18 1.74 0.22
CA MET A 136 2.84 1.87 -0.37
C MET A 136 2.12 3.12 0.16
N HIS A 137 2.16 3.34 1.48
CA HIS A 137 1.59 4.55 2.07
C HIS A 137 2.28 5.83 1.56
N ALA A 138 3.62 5.84 1.52
CA ALA A 138 4.39 6.98 1.03
C ALA A 138 4.11 7.29 -0.44
N LYS A 139 3.94 6.26 -1.28
CA LYS A 139 3.54 6.41 -2.68
C LYS A 139 2.17 7.05 -2.82
N GLU A 140 1.20 6.65 -2.00
CA GLU A 140 -0.14 7.23 -2.01
C GLU A 140 -0.14 8.68 -1.48
N VAL A 141 0.64 8.97 -0.44
CA VAL A 141 0.84 10.35 0.05
C VAL A 141 1.50 11.22 -1.02
N ALA A 142 2.49 10.68 -1.72
CA ALA A 142 3.15 11.37 -2.84
C ALA A 142 2.21 11.56 -4.03
N SER A 143 1.27 10.64 -4.27
CA SER A 143 0.23 10.74 -5.30
C SER A 143 -0.81 11.81 -4.95
N GLU A 144 -1.25 11.89 -3.69
CA GLU A 144 -2.13 12.98 -3.21
C GLU A 144 -1.42 14.34 -3.25
N ARG A 145 -0.11 14.36 -2.96
CA ARG A 145 0.72 15.57 -3.00
C ARG A 145 1.26 15.88 -4.38
N ALA A 146 1.14 14.99 -5.36
CA ALA A 146 1.64 15.20 -6.71
C ALA A 146 0.89 16.41 -7.28
N PRO A 147 1.54 17.59 -7.34
CA PRO A 147 0.84 18.76 -7.74
C PRO A 147 0.65 18.64 -9.25
N ASP A 148 -0.59 18.69 -9.71
CA ASP A 148 -0.91 19.21 -11.05
C ASP A 148 -0.28 20.62 -11.29
N HIS A 149 0.37 21.21 -10.28
CA HIS A 149 0.98 22.55 -10.26
C HIS A 149 2.35 22.64 -10.97
N PHE A 150 2.99 21.53 -11.36
CA PHE A 150 4.11 21.63 -12.30
C PHE A 150 3.64 21.91 -13.73
N ARG A 151 2.39 21.55 -14.08
CA ARG A 151 1.79 21.87 -15.38
C ARG A 151 1.68 23.38 -15.65
N PRO A 152 1.17 24.24 -14.75
CA PRO A 152 1.14 25.68 -15.00
C PRO A 152 2.54 26.30 -15.10
N LEU A 153 3.54 25.81 -14.35
CA LEU A 153 4.92 26.28 -14.51
C LEU A 153 5.50 25.87 -15.88
N LEU A 154 5.29 24.62 -16.30
CA LEU A 154 5.73 24.12 -17.60
C LEU A 154 5.00 24.86 -18.75
N MET A 155 3.70 25.09 -18.61
CA MET A 155 2.89 25.85 -19.58
C MET A 155 3.26 27.33 -19.60
N ALA A 156 3.67 27.92 -18.47
CA ALA A 156 4.18 29.28 -18.42
C ALA A 156 5.54 29.40 -19.14
N ILE A 157 6.43 28.42 -18.98
CA ILE A 157 7.72 28.37 -19.69
C ILE A 157 7.49 28.20 -21.20
N ILE A 158 6.62 27.27 -21.61
CA ILE A 158 6.28 27.03 -23.02
C ILE A 158 5.58 28.28 -23.62
N GLY A 159 4.64 28.89 -22.89
CA GLY A 159 3.94 30.11 -23.30
C GLY A 159 4.88 31.31 -23.46
N ALA A 160 5.84 31.49 -22.54
CA ALA A 160 6.85 32.54 -22.64
C ALA A 160 7.82 32.32 -23.84
N ALA A 161 8.23 31.08 -24.08
CA ALA A 161 9.07 30.73 -25.23
C ALA A 161 8.35 30.97 -26.56
N LEU A 162 7.06 30.64 -26.66
CA LEU A 162 6.27 30.90 -27.88
C LEU A 162 5.93 32.39 -28.06
N GLY A 163 5.64 33.11 -26.97
CA GLY A 163 5.31 34.54 -27.00
C GLY A 163 6.47 35.43 -27.43
N THR A 164 7.71 35.09 -27.05
CA THR A 164 8.91 35.83 -27.46
C THR A 164 9.20 35.73 -28.96
N VAL A 165 8.95 34.56 -29.57
CA VAL A 165 9.09 34.37 -31.02
C VAL A 165 8.05 35.17 -31.80
N ALA A 166 6.79 35.14 -31.37
CA ALA A 166 5.72 35.90 -32.01
C ALA A 166 5.89 37.42 -31.85
N GLY A 167 6.24 37.88 -30.64
CA GLY A 167 6.49 39.29 -30.36
C GLY A 167 7.71 39.84 -31.10
N GLY A 168 8.79 39.07 -31.19
CA GLY A 168 9.97 39.44 -31.98
C GLY A 168 9.68 39.61 -33.46
N LEU A 169 8.88 38.71 -34.06
CA LEU A 169 8.45 38.82 -35.45
C LEU A 169 7.61 40.06 -35.73
N ILE A 170 6.72 40.43 -34.81
CA ILE A 170 5.88 41.65 -34.94
C ILE A 170 6.75 42.91 -34.89
N ILE A 171 7.73 42.97 -33.99
CA ILE A 171 8.66 44.10 -33.87
C ILE A 171 9.51 44.24 -35.13
N VAL A 172 10.02 43.13 -35.68
CA VAL A 172 10.78 43.13 -36.92
C VAL A 172 9.91 43.57 -38.11
N LEU A 173 8.67 43.10 -38.20
CA LEU A 173 7.73 43.51 -39.25
C LEU A 173 7.37 45.00 -39.15
N LEU A 174 7.14 45.54 -37.95
CA LEU A 174 6.92 46.98 -37.73
C LEU A 174 8.16 47.81 -38.08
N GLY A 175 9.36 47.36 -37.71
CA GLY A 175 10.61 48.03 -38.07
C GLY A 175 10.85 48.06 -39.57
N LEU A 176 10.54 46.97 -40.27
CA LEU A 176 10.63 46.90 -41.73
C LEU A 176 9.59 47.80 -42.42
N LEU A 177 8.36 47.88 -41.89
CA LEU A 177 7.32 48.76 -42.43
C LEU A 177 7.66 50.25 -42.27
N GLN A 178 8.36 50.63 -41.20
CA GLN A 178 8.84 52.00 -40.96
C GLN A 178 10.10 52.36 -41.77
N SER A 179 10.83 51.37 -42.30
CA SER A 179 12.06 51.58 -43.07
C SER A 179 11.84 51.80 -44.58
N GLY A 180 10.60 52.00 -45.03
CA GLY A 180 10.30 52.34 -46.42
C GLY A 180 10.99 53.64 -46.86
N PRO A 181 11.53 53.71 -48.09
CA PRO A 181 12.34 54.84 -48.52
C PRO A 181 11.47 56.10 -48.60
N ALA A 182 11.77 57.07 -47.73
CA ALA A 182 11.34 58.44 -47.94
C ALA A 182 12.02 58.93 -49.23
N HIS A 183 11.30 58.89 -50.35
CA HIS A 183 11.70 59.56 -51.58
C HIS A 183 12.00 61.02 -51.25
N ARG A 184 13.28 61.39 -51.37
CA ARG A 184 13.73 62.79 -51.34
C ARG A 184 13.15 63.48 -52.57
N LEU A 185 12.00 64.11 -52.39
CA LEU A 185 11.54 65.21 -53.23
C LEU A 185 12.10 66.47 -52.61
N PHE A 186 13.30 66.89 -53.00
CA PHE A 186 13.80 68.28 -53.00
C PHE A 186 15.26 68.25 -53.47
N ASP A 187 15.44 68.38 -54.80
CA ASP A 187 16.40 69.28 -55.44
C ASP A 187 15.93 69.50 -56.90
#